data_AF-A0A2V3V0R7-F1
#
_entry.id   AF-A0A2V3V0R7-F1
#
_cell.length_a   1.000
_cell.length_b   1.000
_cell.length_c   1.000
_cell.angle_alpha   90.00
_cell.angle_beta   90.00
_cell.angle_gamma   90.00
#
_symmetry.space_group_name_H-M   'P 1'
#
loop_
_entity.id
_entity.type
_entity.pdbx_description
1 polymer ?
#
loop_
_entity_poly.entity_id
_entity_poly.type
_entity_poly.pdbx_seq_one_letter_code
_entity_poly.pdbx_strand_id
1 'polypeptide(L)'
;MRKGKQGGEPLAIVPVAVGKPMQGLRLVLHYAAFAILATIANLGTQQIVLSIDDGWLFYYAALIGGTGMGLVLKYLLDKFWIFADPGRDLVTNAQQFSLYTLMGVATTLIFWIVETGFWFVWGTHEARVAGALIGLAIGYCVKYQLDRRFVFAGRGGLAVRYAAPPA
;
A
#
# COMPACT_ATOMS: atom_id res chain seq x y z
N MET A 1 59.50 -19.26 -21.81
CA MET A 1 58.02 -19.28 -21.78
C MET A 1 57.52 -18.94 -20.38
N ARG A 2 57.09 -17.69 -20.14
CA ARG A 2 56.52 -17.24 -18.86
C ARG A 2 55.01 -17.05 -19.06
N LYS A 3 54.18 -17.97 -18.56
CA LYS A 3 52.71 -17.84 -18.55
C LYS A 3 52.34 -16.85 -17.44
N GLY A 4 52.04 -15.60 -17.81
CA GLY A 4 51.44 -14.62 -16.91
C GLY A 4 49.98 -15.00 -16.66
N LYS A 5 49.65 -15.32 -15.40
CA LYS A 5 48.28 -15.42 -14.91
C LYS A 5 47.60 -14.05 -15.10
N GLN A 6 46.69 -13.94 -16.06
CA GLN A 6 45.70 -12.86 -16.07
C GLN A 6 44.67 -13.20 -14.99
N GLY A 7 44.86 -12.66 -13.79
CA GLY A 7 43.83 -12.63 -12.77
C GLY A 7 42.78 -11.63 -13.22
N GLY A 8 41.60 -12.10 -13.60
CA GLY A 8 40.45 -11.24 -13.81
C GLY A 8 40.08 -10.59 -12.49
N GLU A 9 40.20 -9.27 -12.41
CA GLU A 9 39.65 -8.49 -11.30
C GLU A 9 38.15 -8.80 -11.19
N PRO A 10 37.62 -9.19 -10.01
CA PRO A 10 36.19 -9.40 -9.86
C PRO A 10 35.46 -8.08 -10.10
N LEU A 11 34.51 -8.10 -11.04
CA LEU A 11 33.61 -6.98 -11.35
C LEU A 11 33.02 -6.43 -10.05
N ALA A 12 33.45 -5.23 -9.66
CA ALA A 12 32.92 -4.54 -8.49
C ALA A 12 31.43 -4.27 -8.71
N ILE A 13 30.58 -4.87 -7.87
CA ILE A 13 29.15 -4.58 -7.84
C ILE A 13 29.00 -3.17 -7.27
N VAL A 14 28.85 -2.17 -8.15
CA VAL A 14 28.54 -0.80 -7.76
C VAL A 14 27.12 -0.79 -7.18
N PRO A 15 26.91 -0.42 -5.91
CA PRO A 15 25.57 -0.33 -5.36
C PRO A 15 24.78 0.74 -6.12
N VAL A 16 23.68 0.34 -6.77
CA VAL A 16 22.73 1.28 -7.36
C VAL A 16 22.16 2.13 -6.23
N ALA A 17 22.40 3.44 -6.28
CA ALA A 17 21.91 4.38 -5.28
C ALA A 17 20.38 4.41 -5.30
N VAL A 18 19.75 3.72 -4.35
CA VAL A 18 18.31 3.84 -4.10
C VAL A 18 18.06 5.23 -3.50
N GLY A 19 17.23 6.04 -4.15
CA GLY A 19 16.88 7.38 -3.68
C GLY A 19 16.27 7.33 -2.27
N LYS A 20 16.64 8.29 -1.42
CA LYS A 20 16.10 8.37 -0.06
C LYS A 20 14.59 8.70 -0.14
N PRO A 21 13.71 7.96 0.56
CA PRO A 21 12.27 8.23 0.55
C PRO A 21 11.95 9.62 1.13
N MET A 22 10.85 10.21 0.68
CA MET A 22 10.40 11.55 1.13
C MET A 22 10.14 11.58 2.64
N GLN A 23 10.41 12.73 3.29
CA GLN A 23 10.27 12.90 4.75
C GLN A 23 9.58 14.22 5.12
N GLY A 24 9.03 14.29 6.34
CA GLY A 24 8.46 15.50 6.91
C GLY A 24 7.21 16.02 6.17
N LEU A 25 7.05 17.34 6.10
CA LEU A 25 5.88 17.99 5.49
C LEU A 25 5.67 17.59 4.02
N ARG A 26 6.76 17.41 3.27
CA ARG A 26 6.68 17.02 1.85
C ARG A 26 5.99 15.66 1.69
N LEU A 27 6.27 14.71 2.59
CA LEU A 27 5.61 13.41 2.61
C LEU A 27 4.10 13.56 2.83
N VAL A 28 3.70 14.37 3.82
CA VAL A 28 2.28 14.61 4.15
C VAL A 28 1.54 15.22 2.97
N LEU A 29 2.12 16.22 2.30
CA LEU A 29 1.50 16.87 1.14
C LEU A 29 1.31 15.90 -0.04
N HIS A 30 2.30 15.04 -0.32
CA HIS A 30 2.16 14.03 -1.37
C HIS A 30 1.10 12.98 -1.00
N TYR A 31 1.07 12.52 0.25
CA TYR A 31 0.01 11.61 0.71
C TYR A 31 -1.38 12.21 0.55
N ALA A 32 -1.57 13.47 0.92
CA ALA A 32 -2.83 14.17 0.78
C ALA A 32 -3.23 14.32 -0.70
N ALA A 33 -2.30 14.77 -1.55
CA ALA A 33 -2.55 14.91 -2.99
C ALA A 33 -2.89 13.57 -3.65
N PHE A 34 -2.17 12.50 -3.32
CA PHE A 34 -2.40 11.17 -3.87
C PHE A 34 -3.72 10.55 -3.38
N ALA A 35 -4.10 10.82 -2.13
CA ALA A 35 -5.41 10.45 -1.62
C ALA A 35 -6.54 11.15 -2.40
N ILE A 36 -6.41 12.46 -2.65
CA ILE A 36 -7.40 13.21 -3.45
C ILE A 36 -7.51 12.64 -4.87
N LEU A 37 -6.39 12.39 -5.54
CA LEU A 37 -6.38 11.82 -6.90
C LEU A 37 -7.02 10.43 -6.92
N ALA A 38 -6.72 9.58 -5.93
CA ALA A 38 -7.33 8.26 -5.79
C ALA A 38 -8.85 8.35 -5.54
N THR A 39 -9.31 9.31 -4.75
CA THR A 39 -10.73 9.58 -4.52
C THR A 39 -11.43 10.03 -5.80
N ILE A 40 -10.83 10.94 -6.57
CA ILE A 40 -11.38 11.39 -7.86
C ILE A 40 -11.48 10.20 -8.83
N ALA A 41 -10.45 9.38 -8.93
CA ALA A 41 -10.48 8.19 -9.78
C ALA A 41 -11.55 7.19 -9.34
N ASN A 42 -11.69 6.95 -8.04
CA ASN A 42 -12.72 6.08 -7.49
C ASN A 42 -14.14 6.58 -7.86
N LEU A 43 -14.46 7.82 -7.52
CA LEU A 43 -15.77 8.41 -7.79
C LEU A 43 -16.05 8.55 -9.28
N GLY A 44 -15.03 8.89 -10.09
CA GLY A 44 -15.16 8.95 -11.54
C GLY A 44 -15.50 7.60 -12.15
N THR A 45 -14.83 6.52 -11.71
CA THR A 45 -15.18 5.16 -12.14
C THR A 45 -16.58 4.75 -11.69
N GLN A 46 -16.98 5.08 -10.45
CA GLN A 46 -18.35 4.82 -9.99
C GLN A 46 -19.38 5.53 -10.87
N GLN A 47 -19.17 6.83 -11.15
CA GLN A 47 -20.03 7.63 -12.02
C GLN A 47 -20.14 7.04 -13.43
N ILE A 48 -19.02 6.61 -14.03
CA ILE A 48 -19.03 5.99 -15.36
C ILE A 48 -19.84 4.70 -15.35
N VAL A 49 -19.66 3.82 -14.36
CA VAL A 49 -20.39 2.55 -14.28
C VAL A 49 -21.88 2.78 -14.04
N LEU A 50 -22.23 3.68 -13.12
CA LEU A 50 -23.63 4.02 -12.80
C LEU A 50 -24.32 4.82 -13.90
N SER A 51 -23.58 5.46 -14.80
CA SER A 51 -24.17 6.12 -15.98
C SER A 51 -24.73 5.14 -17.02
N ILE A 52 -24.37 3.86 -16.92
CA ILE A 52 -24.86 2.80 -17.80
C ILE A 52 -26.22 2.31 -17.31
N ASP A 53 -26.33 2.02 -16.00
CA ASP A 53 -27.52 1.52 -15.34
C ASP A 53 -27.36 1.70 -13.81
N ASP A 54 -28.46 1.91 -13.09
CA ASP A 54 -28.48 2.15 -11.63
C ASP A 54 -29.01 0.95 -10.82
N GLY A 55 -29.21 -0.20 -11.47
CA GLY A 55 -29.60 -1.45 -10.86
C GLY A 55 -28.53 -2.01 -9.91
N TRP A 56 -28.97 -2.90 -9.01
CA TRP A 56 -28.15 -3.48 -7.95
C TRP A 56 -26.81 -4.08 -8.43
N LEU A 57 -26.80 -4.74 -9.60
CA LEU A 57 -25.57 -5.29 -10.19
C LEU A 57 -24.56 -4.19 -10.53
N PHE A 58 -25.01 -3.10 -11.17
CA PHE A 58 -24.17 -1.98 -11.55
C PHE A 58 -23.72 -1.16 -10.32
N TYR A 59 -24.55 -1.08 -9.28
CA TYR A 59 -24.15 -0.52 -8.00
C TYR A 59 -22.95 -1.27 -7.38
N TYR A 60 -23.03 -2.60 -7.30
CA TYR A 60 -21.90 -3.39 -6.79
C TYR A 60 -20.67 -3.32 -7.71
N ALA A 61 -20.87 -3.35 -9.03
CA ALA A 61 -19.79 -3.18 -9.99
C ALA A 61 -19.10 -1.82 -9.87
N ALA A 62 -19.87 -0.75 -9.63
CA ALA A 62 -19.37 0.60 -9.41
C ALA A 62 -18.54 0.66 -8.12
N LEU A 63 -19.04 0.12 -7.01
CA LEU A 63 -18.31 0.08 -5.74
C LEU A 63 -16.98 -0.67 -5.86
N ILE A 64 -17.00 -1.86 -6.46
CA ILE A 64 -15.80 -2.70 -6.64
C ILE A 64 -14.83 -2.02 -7.60
N GLY A 65 -15.32 -1.56 -8.76
CA GLY A 65 -14.53 -0.93 -9.80
C GLY A 65 -13.88 0.37 -9.34
N GLY A 66 -14.64 1.26 -8.70
CA GLY A 66 -14.13 2.51 -8.16
C GLY A 66 -13.10 2.29 -7.05
N THR A 67 -13.37 1.37 -6.13
CA THR A 67 -12.43 1.03 -5.06
C THR A 67 -11.14 0.46 -5.65
N GLY A 68 -11.24 -0.47 -6.60
CA GLY A 68 -10.08 -1.05 -7.30
C GLY A 68 -9.24 0.02 -8.01
N MET A 69 -9.89 0.90 -8.79
CA MET A 69 -9.20 1.96 -9.54
C MET A 69 -8.48 2.95 -8.62
N GLY A 70 -9.16 3.42 -7.57
CA GLY A 70 -8.57 4.33 -6.58
C GLY A 70 -7.35 3.72 -5.89
N LEU A 71 -7.43 2.45 -5.50
CA LEU A 71 -6.32 1.73 -4.86
C LEU A 71 -5.13 1.56 -5.81
N VAL A 72 -5.37 1.12 -7.05
CA VAL A 72 -4.31 0.94 -8.06
C VAL A 72 -3.59 2.26 -8.33
N LEU A 73 -4.35 3.34 -8.57
CA LEU A 73 -3.76 4.65 -8.82
C LEU A 73 -2.94 5.12 -7.63
N LYS A 74 -3.47 5.01 -6.41
CA LYS A 74 -2.76 5.41 -5.20
C LYS A 74 -1.45 4.67 -5.04
N TYR A 75 -1.44 3.37 -5.31
CA TYR A 75 -0.24 2.56 -5.21
C TYR A 75 0.84 2.98 -6.19
N LEU A 76 0.48 3.21 -7.45
CA LEU A 76 1.44 3.66 -8.45
C LEU A 76 2.05 5.01 -8.04
N LEU A 77 1.23 5.95 -7.57
CA LEU A 77 1.70 7.26 -7.09
C LEU A 77 2.62 7.14 -5.87
N ASP A 78 2.21 6.38 -4.84
CA ASP A 78 3.01 6.17 -3.64
C ASP A 78 4.36 5.51 -4.01
N LYS A 79 4.35 4.50 -4.91
CA LYS A 79 5.54 3.78 -5.34
C LYS A 79 6.57 4.67 -6.05
N PHE A 80 6.15 5.39 -7.08
CA PHE A 80 7.08 6.15 -7.91
C PHE A 80 7.59 7.42 -7.20
N TRP A 81 6.74 8.12 -6.44
CA TRP A 81 7.09 9.41 -5.85
C TRP A 81 7.50 9.35 -4.39
N ILE A 82 6.80 8.59 -3.54
CA ILE A 82 7.13 8.55 -2.09
C ILE A 82 8.31 7.61 -1.84
N PHE A 83 8.28 6.43 -2.45
CA PHE A 83 9.29 5.39 -2.22
C PHE A 83 10.48 5.44 -3.19
N ALA A 84 10.38 6.23 -4.28
CA ALA A 84 11.43 6.35 -5.29
C ALA A 84 11.95 4.98 -5.76
N ASP A 85 11.04 4.02 -5.97
CA ASP A 85 11.35 2.66 -6.43
C ASP A 85 10.91 2.46 -7.89
N PRO A 86 11.74 2.88 -8.89
CA PRO A 86 11.40 2.78 -10.30
C PRO A 86 11.58 1.37 -10.90
N GLY A 87 12.10 0.37 -10.17
CA GLY A 87 12.79 -0.76 -10.80
C GLY A 87 12.60 -2.15 -10.18
N ARG A 88 11.35 -2.58 -9.94
CA ARG A 88 11.05 -3.99 -9.58
C ARG A 88 10.08 -4.64 -10.55
N ASP A 89 10.21 -5.96 -10.73
CA ASP A 89 9.30 -6.79 -11.52
C ASP A 89 7.83 -6.61 -11.12
N LEU A 90 6.93 -6.76 -12.10
CA LEU A 90 5.46 -6.65 -11.94
C LEU A 90 4.91 -7.52 -10.79
N VAL A 91 5.49 -8.71 -10.57
CA VAL A 91 5.06 -9.66 -9.52
C VAL A 91 5.39 -9.14 -8.12
N THR A 92 6.61 -8.64 -7.90
CA THR A 92 7.03 -8.07 -6.61
C THR A 92 6.23 -6.81 -6.28
N ASN A 93 5.91 -6.02 -7.31
CA ASN A 93 5.03 -4.86 -7.18
C ASN A 93 3.59 -5.25 -6.84
N ALA A 94 3.04 -6.28 -7.48
CA ALA A 94 1.70 -6.78 -7.17
C ALA A 94 1.60 -7.35 -5.76
N GLN A 95 2.65 -8.03 -5.27
CA GLN A 95 2.72 -8.53 -3.89
C GLN A 95 2.77 -7.39 -2.86
N GLN A 96 3.61 -6.37 -3.09
CA GLN A 96 3.67 -5.20 -2.20
C GLN A 96 2.37 -4.40 -2.21
N PHE A 97 1.76 -4.22 -3.38
CA PHE A 97 0.45 -3.59 -3.52
C PHE A 97 -0.65 -4.38 -2.80
N SER A 98 -0.66 -5.71 -2.95
CA SER A 98 -1.62 -6.60 -2.32
C SER A 98 -1.48 -6.56 -0.80
N LEU A 99 -0.25 -6.61 -0.27
CA LEU A 99 0.00 -6.44 1.16
C LEU A 99 -0.48 -5.06 1.63
N TYR A 100 -0.09 -3.98 0.97
CA TYR A 100 -0.50 -2.62 1.35
C TYR A 100 -2.01 -2.43 1.35
N THR A 101 -2.68 -2.93 0.32
CA THR A 101 -4.14 -2.90 0.18
C THR A 101 -4.82 -3.77 1.23
N LEU A 102 -4.31 -4.98 1.47
CA LEU A 102 -4.82 -5.91 2.48
C LEU A 102 -4.72 -5.31 3.89
N MET A 103 -3.64 -4.60 4.21
CA MET A 103 -3.50 -3.92 5.49
C MET A 103 -4.49 -2.75 5.62
N GLY A 104 -4.68 -1.97 4.54
CA GLY A 104 -5.72 -0.92 4.49
C GLY A 104 -7.12 -1.47 4.71
N VAL A 105 -7.48 -2.56 4.01
CA VAL A 105 -8.77 -3.24 4.15
C VAL A 105 -8.93 -3.83 5.55
N ALA A 106 -7.92 -4.53 6.06
CA ALA A 106 -7.97 -5.13 7.40
C ALA A 106 -8.19 -4.07 8.49
N THR A 107 -7.47 -2.95 8.43
CA THR A 107 -7.62 -1.87 9.42
C THR A 107 -8.96 -1.14 9.31
N THR A 108 -9.52 -1.02 8.10
CA THR A 108 -10.86 -0.48 7.88
C THR A 108 -11.94 -1.41 8.44
N LEU A 109 -11.81 -2.72 8.23
CA LEU A 109 -12.72 -3.73 8.78
C LEU A 109 -12.68 -3.75 10.31
N ILE A 110 -11.50 -3.59 10.92
CA ILE A 110 -11.38 -3.46 12.39
C ILE A 110 -12.20 -2.27 12.89
N PHE A 111 -12.04 -1.11 12.26
CA PHE A 111 -12.81 0.08 12.60
C PHE A 111 -14.33 -0.19 12.49
N TRP A 112 -14.79 -0.74 11.37
CA TRP A 112 -16.21 -1.06 11.17
C TRP A 112 -16.77 -2.08 12.16
N ILE A 113 -16.03 -3.14 12.49
CA ILE A 113 -16.49 -4.15 13.45
C ILE A 113 -16.67 -3.53 14.84
N VAL A 114 -15.75 -2.68 15.27
CA VAL A 114 -15.85 -2.03 16.58
C VAL A 114 -16.98 -1.00 16.59
N GLU A 115 -17.09 -0.13 15.57
CA GLU A 115 -18.22 0.81 15.43
C GLU A 115 -19.56 0.08 15.44
N THR A 116 -19.69 -0.96 14.62
CA THR A 116 -20.92 -1.74 14.45
C THR A 116 -21.27 -2.52 15.71
N GLY A 117 -20.27 -3.10 16.39
CA GLY A 117 -20.48 -3.79 17.66
C GLY A 117 -21.01 -2.86 18.75
N PHE A 118 -20.48 -1.64 18.84
CA PHE A 118 -20.99 -0.63 19.76
C PHE A 118 -22.42 -0.19 19.41
N TRP A 119 -22.72 -0.05 18.12
CA TRP A 119 -24.08 0.23 17.67
C TRP A 119 -25.05 -0.90 18.04
N PHE A 120 -24.68 -2.17 17.85
CA PHE A 120 -25.57 -3.30 18.16
C PHE A 120 -25.82 -3.49 19.66
N VAL A 121 -24.82 -3.23 20.52
CA VAL A 121 -24.96 -3.44 21.96
C VAL A 121 -25.76 -2.31 22.62
N TRP A 122 -25.53 -1.05 22.22
CA TRP A 122 -26.14 0.10 22.88
C TRP A 122 -27.22 0.81 22.07
N GLY A 123 -27.24 0.69 20.75
CA GLY A 123 -28.26 1.30 19.89
C GLY A 123 -28.27 2.83 19.88
N THR A 124 -27.23 3.49 20.41
CA THR A 124 -27.14 4.96 20.51
C THR A 124 -26.07 5.52 19.59
N HIS A 125 -26.30 6.76 19.14
CA HIS A 125 -25.34 7.48 18.31
C HIS A 125 -24.00 7.66 19.02
N GLU A 126 -24.03 8.04 20.30
CA GLU A 126 -22.83 8.27 21.11
C GLU A 126 -21.98 7.00 21.25
N ALA A 127 -22.62 5.84 21.48
CA ALA A 127 -21.92 4.57 21.55
C ALA A 127 -21.27 4.21 20.21
N ARG A 128 -21.98 4.40 19.09
CA ARG A 128 -21.42 4.18 17.75
C ARG A 128 -20.18 5.06 17.51
N VAL A 129 -20.26 6.35 17.86
CA VAL A 129 -19.13 7.28 17.74
C VAL A 129 -17.96 6.86 18.63
N ALA A 130 -18.22 6.44 19.88
CA ALA A 130 -17.19 5.90 20.76
C ALA A 130 -16.53 4.64 20.17
N GLY A 131 -17.32 3.71 19.63
CA GLY A 131 -16.84 2.52 18.93
C GLY A 131 -16.00 2.86 17.71
N ALA A 132 -16.41 3.86 16.92
CA ALA A 132 -15.65 4.37 15.78
C ALA A 132 -14.28 4.91 16.20
N LEU A 133 -14.22 5.73 17.25
CA LEU A 133 -12.97 6.31 17.77
C LEU A 133 -12.02 5.22 18.30
N ILE A 134 -12.54 4.24 19.05
CA ILE A 134 -11.77 3.11 19.56
C ILE A 134 -11.29 2.24 18.39
N GLY A 135 -12.17 1.93 17.44
CA GLY A 135 -11.85 1.16 16.24
C GLY A 135 -10.77 1.80 15.39
N LEU A 136 -10.82 3.13 15.22
CA LEU A 136 -9.76 3.89 14.56
C LEU A 136 -8.44 3.84 15.34
N ALA A 137 -8.46 4.01 16.65
CA ALA A 137 -7.25 3.92 17.49
C ALA A 137 -6.58 2.54 17.36
N ILE A 138 -7.36 1.47 17.46
CA ILE A 138 -6.87 0.10 17.26
C ILE A 138 -6.35 -0.08 15.83
N GLY A 139 -7.11 0.39 14.83
CA GLY A 139 -6.74 0.34 13.42
C GLY A 139 -5.39 1.00 13.16
N TYR A 140 -5.13 2.17 13.75
CA TYR A 140 -3.84 2.85 13.65
C TYR A 140 -2.71 2.09 14.35
N CYS A 141 -2.95 1.53 15.56
CA CYS A 141 -1.95 0.72 16.25
C CYS A 141 -1.59 -0.53 15.45
N VAL A 142 -2.59 -1.23 14.92
CA VAL A 142 -2.42 -2.42 14.07
C VAL A 142 -1.70 -2.04 12.78
N LYS A 143 -2.11 -0.96 12.12
CA LYS A 143 -1.45 -0.43 10.91
C LYS A 143 0.02 -0.15 11.17
N TYR A 144 0.35 0.54 12.27
CA TYR A 144 1.73 0.83 12.65
C TYR A 144 2.55 -0.46 12.85
N GLN A 145 2.00 -1.47 13.52
CA GLN A 145 2.69 -2.75 13.72
C GLN A 145 2.93 -3.48 12.39
N LEU A 146 1.94 -3.46 11.49
CA LEU A 146 2.00 -4.09 10.17
C LEU A 146 2.99 -3.37 9.26
N ASP A 147 2.92 -2.04 9.17
CA ASP A 147 3.86 -1.23 8.40
C ASP A 147 5.28 -1.40 8.94
N ARG A 148 5.46 -1.42 10.28
CA ARG A 148 6.76 -1.69 10.89
C ARG A 148 7.30 -3.07 10.49
N ARG A 149 6.45 -4.10 10.50
CA ARG A 149 6.87 -5.49 10.27
C ARG A 149 7.05 -5.84 8.78
N PHE A 150 6.26 -5.26 7.89
CA PHE A 150 6.22 -5.63 6.47
C PHE A 150 6.79 -4.56 5.55
N VAL A 151 6.71 -3.27 5.91
CA VAL A 151 7.22 -2.16 5.08
C VAL A 151 8.60 -1.72 5.55
N PHE A 152 8.82 -1.60 6.87
CA PHE A 152 10.06 -1.03 7.42
C PHE A 152 11.07 -2.05 7.94
N ALA A 153 10.68 -3.30 8.18
CA ALA A 153 11.63 -4.39 8.49
C ALA A 153 12.66 -4.64 7.37
N GLY A 154 12.42 -4.09 6.18
CA GLY A 154 13.28 -4.16 5.00
C GLY A 154 14.55 -3.31 5.02
N ARG A 155 14.74 -2.33 5.93
CA ARG A 155 16.06 -1.65 6.05
C ARG A 155 17.17 -2.53 6.65
N GLY A 156 16.82 -3.76 7.04
CA GLY A 156 17.74 -4.89 7.25
C GLY A 156 17.19 -6.22 6.71
N GLY A 157 16.25 -6.19 5.76
CA GLY A 157 15.37 -7.33 5.46
C GLY A 157 14.97 -7.50 3.99
N LEU A 158 15.65 -6.84 3.06
CA LEU A 158 15.76 -7.28 1.66
C LEU A 158 16.96 -8.23 1.49
N ALA A 159 17.25 -9.01 2.52
CA ALA A 159 18.05 -10.23 2.43
C ALA A 159 17.22 -11.37 1.80
N VAL A 160 16.57 -11.10 0.66
CA VAL A 160 16.62 -12.06 -0.44
C VAL A 160 17.99 -11.77 -1.06
N ARG A 161 19.09 -12.28 -0.49
CA ARG A 161 19.60 -13.59 -0.90
C ARG A 161 19.11 -13.94 -2.31
N TYR A 162 19.58 -13.19 -3.30
CA TYR A 162 20.18 -13.86 -4.44
C TYR A 162 21.43 -14.58 -3.92
N ALA A 163 21.20 -15.65 -3.14
CA ALA A 163 22.14 -16.74 -3.11
C ALA A 163 22.14 -17.24 -4.55
N ALA A 164 23.15 -16.83 -5.32
CA ALA A 164 23.48 -17.52 -6.53
C ALA A 164 23.56 -19.02 -6.16
N PRO A 165 22.86 -19.92 -6.87
CA PRO A 165 23.03 -21.33 -6.63
C PRO A 165 24.52 -21.67 -6.84
N PRO A 166 25.18 -22.38 -5.90
CA PRO A 166 26.58 -22.73 -6.06
C PRO A 166 26.78 -23.81 -7.14
N ALA A 167 27.90 -23.62 -7.86
CA ALA A 167 28.59 -24.42 -8.88
C ALA A 167 28.01 -24.38 -10.30
#